data_AF-A0A920UEQ1-F1
#
_entry.id   AF-A0A920UEQ1-F1
#
_cell.length_a   1.000
_cell.length_b   1.000
_cell.length_c   1.000
_cell.angle_alpha   90.00
_cell.angle_beta   90.00
_cell.angle_gamma   90.00
#
_symmetry.space_group_name_H-M   'P 1'
#
loop_
_entity.id
_entity.type
_entity.pdbx_description
1 polymer ?
#
loop_
_entity_poly.entity_id
_entity_poly.type
_entity_poly.pdbx_seq_one_letter_code
_entity_poly.pdbx_strand_id
1 'polypeptide(L)'
;MEEINYNRSIKKVKWREQAILFRTNQQSRPLETALRKAEVRYNLVGGQSFFDRREIRDFVSYLKLFLNPTTTAAFCASPTSRLVA
;
A
#
# COMPACT_ATOMS: atom_id res chain seq x y z
N MET A 1 13.56 6.19 9.50
CA MET A 1 12.81 7.45 9.31
C MET A 1 13.64 8.67 9.69
N GLU A 2 14.39 8.60 10.79
CA GLU A 2 15.27 9.70 11.22
C GLU A 2 16.29 10.10 10.15
N GLU A 3 16.94 9.15 9.46
CA GLU A 3 17.90 9.46 8.39
C GLU A 3 17.30 10.13 7.16
N ILE A 4 16.04 9.82 6.79
CA ILE A 4 15.36 10.44 5.64
C ILE A 4 15.04 11.92 5.96
N ASN A 5 14.57 12.17 7.18
CA ASN A 5 14.30 13.53 7.66
C ASN A 5 15.61 14.34 7.81
N TYR A 6 16.70 13.70 8.25
CA TYR A 6 18.01 14.32 8.35
C TYR A 6 18.57 14.73 6.98
N ASN A 7 18.51 13.84 5.98
CA ASN A 7 18.96 14.15 4.62
C ASN A 7 18.10 15.22 3.93
N ARG A 8 16.81 15.33 4.28
CA ARG A 8 15.94 16.44 3.84
C ARG A 8 16.43 17.78 4.40
N SER A 9 16.80 17.81 5.68
CA SER A 9 17.23 19.04 6.36
C SER A 9 18.54 19.59 5.79
N ILE A 10 19.50 18.71 5.48
CA ILE A 10 20.86 19.14 5.09
C ILE A 10 21.05 19.27 3.57
N LYS A 11 20.38 18.45 2.74
CA LYS A 11 20.62 18.42 1.29
C LYS A 11 19.44 18.86 0.40
N LYS A 12 18.25 19.16 0.94
CA LYS A 12 17.04 19.53 0.15
C LYS A 12 16.75 18.58 -1.03
N VAL A 13 17.04 17.29 -0.88
CA VAL A 13 16.81 16.31 -1.95
C VAL A 13 15.30 16.11 -2.15
N LYS A 14 14.85 16.15 -3.41
CA LYS A 14 13.44 15.93 -3.75
C LYS A 14 13.09 14.45 -3.54
N TRP A 15 11.86 14.17 -3.10
CA TRP A 15 11.37 12.79 -2.90
C TRP A 15 11.53 11.88 -4.13
N ARG A 16 11.53 12.46 -5.34
CA ARG A 16 11.70 11.73 -6.61
C ARG A 16 13.13 11.21 -6.85
N GLU A 17 14.11 11.73 -6.13
CA GLU A 17 15.53 11.40 -6.28
C GLU A 17 16.00 10.42 -5.20
N GLN A 18 15.10 10.00 -4.29
CA GLN A 18 15.39 9.06 -3.23
C GLN A 18 14.75 7.71 -3.55
N ALA A 19 15.55 6.65 -3.54
CA ALA A 19 15.09 5.28 -3.67
C ALA A 19 15.58 4.45 -2.48
N ILE A 20 14.68 3.64 -1.91
CA ILE A 20 15.01 2.73 -0.81
C ILE A 20 14.96 1.31 -1.37
N LEU A 21 16.13 0.67 -1.47
CA LEU A 21 16.22 -0.72 -1.92
C LEU A 21 16.24 -1.65 -0.71
N PHE A 22 15.42 -2.69 -0.76
CA PHE A 22 15.37 -3.76 0.23
C PHE A 22 15.53 -5.12 -0.46
N ARG A 23 16.05 -6.10 0.27
CA ARG A 23 16.41 -7.43 -0.29
C ARG A 23 15.20 -8.35 -0.42
N THR A 24 14.22 -8.22 0.49
CA THR A 24 13.07 -9.14 0.56
C THR A 24 11.76 -8.37 0.59
N ASN A 25 10.77 -8.82 -0.19
CA ASN A 25 9.46 -8.18 -0.33
C ASN A 25 8.67 -8.04 0.99
N GLN A 26 8.97 -8.83 2.02
CA GLN A 26 8.35 -8.72 3.35
C GLN A 26 8.82 -7.48 4.12
N GLN A 27 10.02 -6.95 3.82
CA GLN A 27 10.56 -5.76 4.47
C GLN A 27 9.86 -4.47 4.01
N SER A 28 9.05 -4.52 2.93
CA SER A 28 8.30 -3.36 2.46
C SER A 28 7.20 -2.93 3.43
N ARG A 29 6.61 -3.86 4.19
CA ARG A 29 5.46 -3.60 5.09
C ARG A 29 5.73 -2.54 6.17
N PRO A 30 6.78 -2.66 7.02
CA PRO A 30 7.06 -1.65 8.04
C PRO A 30 7.44 -0.31 7.40
N LEU A 31 8.07 -0.32 6.23
CA LEU A 31 8.47 0.88 5.51
C LEU A 31 7.26 1.62 4.92
N GLU A 32 6.35 0.91 4.23
CA GLU A 32 5.10 1.46 3.70
C GLU A 32 4.24 2.06 4.82
N THR A 33 4.21 1.40 5.98
CA THR A 33 3.45 1.86 7.15
C THR A 33 4.05 3.14 7.73
N ALA A 34 5.37 3.20 7.88
CA ALA A 34 6.07 4.39 8.34
C ALA A 34 5.90 5.56 7.35
N LEU A 35 6.08 5.31 6.05
CA LEU A 35 5.91 6.33 5.00
C LEU A 35 4.48 6.87 4.93
N ARG A 36 3.48 5.99 5.09
CA ARG A 36 2.07 6.40 5.17
C ARG A 36 1.78 7.22 6.42
N LYS A 37 2.33 6.84 7.59
CA LYS A 37 2.19 7.61 8.83
C LYS A 37 2.85 8.99 8.73
N ALA A 38 3.92 9.10 7.95
CA ALA A 38 4.61 10.36 7.66
C ALA A 38 3.98 11.15 6.49
N GLU A 39 2.85 10.69 5.93
CA GLU A 39 2.15 11.30 4.78
C GLU A 39 3.05 11.54 3.54
N VAL A 40 4.09 10.72 3.38
CA VAL A 40 5.01 10.81 2.25
C VAL A 40 4.44 10.03 1.07
N ARG A 41 4.31 10.68 -0.09
CA ARG A 41 3.95 9.98 -1.33
C ARG A 41 5.11 9.12 -1.81
N TYR A 42 4.90 7.82 -1.96
CA TYR A 42 5.87 6.86 -2.47
C TYR A 42 5.27 5.99 -3.57
N ASN A 43 6.13 5.50 -4.46
CA ASN A 43 5.80 4.48 -5.44
C ASN A 43 6.67 3.25 -5.18
N LEU A 44 6.04 2.07 -5.07
CA LEU A 44 6.74 0.80 -4.97
C LEU A 44 7.06 0.30 -6.38
N VAL A 45 8.33 0.04 -6.68
CA VAL A 45 8.79 -0.48 -7.98
C VAL A 45 9.33 -1.88 -7.78
N GLY A 46 8.91 -2.84 -8.62
CA GLY A 46 9.42 -4.23 -8.60
C GLY A 46 8.60 -5.24 -7.78
N GLY A 47 7.40 -4.87 -7.31
CA GLY A 47 6.49 -5.78 -6.62
C GLY A 47 5.08 -5.23 -6.53
N GLN A 48 4.10 -6.10 -6.25
CA GLN A 48 2.74 -5.66 -5.93
C GLN A 48 2.76 -5.00 -4.54
N SER A 49 2.34 -3.73 -4.44
CA SER A 49 2.11 -3.08 -3.14
C SER A 49 1.25 -3.99 -2.29
N PHE A 50 1.55 -4.08 -1.00
CA PHE A 50 0.88 -5.02 -0.10
C PHE A 50 -0.65 -4.93 -0.26
N PHE A 51 -1.19 -3.72 -0.35
CA PHE A 51 -2.63 -3.45 -0.50
C PHE A 51 -3.21 -3.77 -1.88
N ASP A 52 -2.37 -3.91 -2.91
CA ASP A 52 -2.82 -4.21 -4.26
C ASP A 52 -3.04 -5.71 -4.49
N ARG A 53 -2.53 -6.56 -3.58
CA ARG A 53 -2.73 -8.01 -3.60
C ARG A 53 -4.21 -8.38 -3.65
N ARG A 54 -4.56 -9.30 -4.56
CA ARG A 54 -5.94 -9.74 -4.80
C ARG A 54 -6.62 -10.21 -3.52
N GLU A 55 -5.94 -11.03 -2.72
CA GLU A 55 -6.45 -11.56 -1.46
C GLU A 55 -6.80 -10.44 -0.47
N ILE A 56 -5.95 -9.41 -0.36
CA ILE A 56 -6.16 -8.31 0.59
C ILE A 56 -7.32 -7.44 0.12
N ARG A 57 -7.43 -7.20 -1.19
CA ARG A 57 -8.54 -6.44 -1.77
C ARG A 57 -9.86 -7.17 -1.58
N ASP A 58 -9.88 -8.48 -1.81
CA ASP A 58 -11.06 -9.32 -1.54
C ASP A 58 -11.45 -9.27 -0.05
N PHE A 59 -10.49 -9.47 0.87
CA PHE A 59 -10.75 -9.44 2.30
C PHE A 59 -11.35 -8.10 2.77
N VAL A 60 -10.82 -6.99 2.26
CA VAL A 60 -11.34 -5.64 2.54
C VAL A 60 -12.74 -5.45 1.96
N SER A 61 -13.01 -5.95 0.75
CA SER A 61 -14.35 -5.91 0.16
C SER A 61 -15.36 -6.73 0.97
N TYR A 62 -14.99 -7.91 1.46
CA TYR A 62 -15.82 -8.71 2.37
C TYR A 62 -16.11 -7.99 3.69
N LEU A 63 -15.10 -7.41 4.34
CA LEU A 63 -15.29 -6.62 5.56
C LEU A 63 -16.24 -5.43 5.34
N LYS A 64 -16.11 -4.75 4.19
CA LYS A 64 -17.00 -3.65 3.82
C LYS A 64 -18.45 -4.10 3.61
N LEU A 65 -18.66 -5.28 3.02
CA LEU A 65 -20.00 -5.87 2.90
C LEU A 65 -20.63 -6.16 4.25
N PHE A 66 -19.87 -6.73 5.20
CA PHE A 66 -20.36 -7.01 6.54
C PHE A 66 -20.79 -5.74 7.29
N LEU A 67 -20.04 -4.65 7.11
CA LEU A 67 -20.31 -3.38 7.78
C LEU A 67 -21.43 -2.59 7.10
N ASN A 68 -21.56 -2.65 5.77
CA ASN A 68 -22.54 -1.89 5.00
C ASN A 68 -23.07 -2.72 3.81
N PRO A 69 -24.27 -3.31 3.90
CA PRO A 69 -24.81 -4.18 2.85
C PRO A 69 -25.14 -3.45 1.54
N THR A 70 -25.23 -2.12 1.55
CA THR A 70 -25.43 -1.28 0.36
C THR A 70 -24.18 -1.11 -0.51
N THR A 71 -23.00 -1.52 -0.03
CA THR A 71 -21.75 -1.45 -0.82
C THR A 71 -21.57 -2.71 -1.67
N THR A 72 -22.57 -3.07 -2.48
CA THR A 72 -22.50 -4.19 -3.43
C THR A 72 -21.48 -3.94 -4.55
N ALA A 73 -21.22 -2.68 -4.90
CA ALA A 73 -20.26 -2.29 -5.93
C ALA A 73 -18.81 -2.70 -5.61
N ALA A 74 -18.38 -2.61 -4.33
CA ALA A 74 -17.02 -2.99 -3.93
C ALA A 74 -16.81 -4.50 -3.93
N PHE A 75 -17.87 -5.28 -3.73
CA PHE A 75 -17.85 -6.74 -3.86
C PHE A 75 -17.80 -7.18 -5.32
N CYS A 76 -18.63 -6.59 -6.18
CA CYS A 76 -18.67 -6.94 -7.61
C CYS A 76 -17.34 -6.62 -8.34
N ALA A 77 -16.60 -5.62 -7.87
CA ALA A 77 -15.26 -5.31 -8.39
C ALA A 77 -14.15 -6.24 -7.87
N SER A 78 -14.45 -7.12 -6.89
CA SER A 78 -13.48 -8.08 -6.39
C SER A 78 -13.29 -9.22 -7.38
N PRO A 79 -12.05 -9.69 -7.62
CA PRO A 79 -11.77 -10.73 -8.60
C PRO A 79 -12.42 -12.08 -8.25
N THR A 80 -12.67 -12.35 -6.96
CA THR A 80 -13.28 -13.61 -6.51
C THR A 80 -14.79 -13.66 -6.76
N SER A 81 -15.50 -12.52 -6.75
CA SER A 81 -16.95 -12.49 -7.03
C SER A 81 -17.32 -13.07 -8.40
N ARG A 82 -16.40 -13.01 -9.37
CA ARG A 82 -16.58 -13.49 -10.75
C ARG A 82 -16.50 -15.01 -10.89
N LEU A 83 -16.08 -15.73 -9.85
CA LEU A 83 -16.02 -17.21 -9.81
C LEU A 83 -17.27 -17.85 -9.17
N VAL A 84 -18.11 -17.07 -8.49
CA VAL A 84 -19.25 -17.56 -7.70
C VAL A 84 -20.60 -17.20 -8.37
N ALA A 85 -20.57 -16.48 -9.50
CA ALA A 85 -21.74 -16.07 -10.29
C ALA A 85 -21.91 -16.94 -11.54
#